data_AF-A0A925WFK2-F1
#
_entry.id   AF-A0A925WFK2-F1
#
_cell.length_a   1.000
_cell.length_b   1.000
_cell.length_c   1.000
_cell.angle_alpha   90.00
_cell.angle_beta   90.00
_cell.angle_gamma   90.00
#
_symmetry.space_group_name_H-M   'P 1'
#
loop_
_entity.id
_entity.type
_entity.pdbx_description
1 polymer ?
#
loop_
_entity_poly.entity_id
_entity_poly.type
_entity_poly.pdbx_seq_one_letter_code
_entity_poly.pdbx_strand_id
1 'polypeptide(L)'
;PRPGTPPALPGTFASFSYTLIPLVAGMTETPDIPFSYFDPDQGKYFDLTIPPLPVTVLPGTSTVDVPTLSAMNAESSREEKKLRLSDVTGEPGWSATSLTPLQRRGWFICVQLIPLVGFLALWKWDRHRRFLEQHPEIVVRRRARQSLQRERRKLQAAIRADDEPAYVAAAVRAMQVAVAPHHAAEPRALVSRDVLEILNGQGDGRETVQSFFTASDASQFSTSADKRNLFKEHSQLERVLTKLEAKL
;
A
#
# COMPACT_ATOMS: atom_id res chain seq x y z
N PRO A 1 -29.00 -9.47 61.62
CA PRO A 1 -28.85 -10.41 60.47
C PRO A 1 -28.36 -9.67 59.22
N ARG A 2 -27.09 -9.90 58.83
CA ARG A 2 -26.54 -9.37 57.57
C ARG A 2 -27.17 -10.11 56.39
N PRO A 3 -27.71 -9.43 55.36
CA PRO A 3 -28.17 -10.13 54.16
C PRO A 3 -26.97 -10.76 53.44
N GLY A 4 -27.12 -12.03 53.05
CA GLY A 4 -26.07 -12.82 52.44
C GLY A 4 -25.60 -12.23 51.12
N THR A 5 -24.29 -12.34 50.87
CA THR A 5 -23.64 -11.96 49.61
C THR A 5 -24.25 -12.79 48.47
N PRO A 6 -24.78 -12.17 47.40
CA PRO A 6 -25.32 -12.92 46.26
C PRO A 6 -24.21 -13.68 45.52
N PRO A 7 -24.51 -14.87 44.95
CA PRO A 7 -23.52 -15.68 44.26
C PRO A 7 -22.96 -14.96 43.02
N ALA A 8 -21.64 -15.00 42.85
CA ALA A 8 -20.97 -14.42 41.69
C ALA A 8 -21.28 -15.27 40.44
N LEU A 9 -22.16 -14.75 39.58
CA LEU A 9 -22.41 -15.29 38.24
C LEU A 9 -21.31 -14.78 37.28
N PRO A 10 -20.78 -15.63 36.36
CA PRO A 10 -19.78 -15.20 35.40
C PRO A 10 -20.40 -14.22 34.38
N GLY A 11 -20.12 -12.94 34.57
CA GLY A 11 -20.55 -11.83 33.72
C GLY A 11 -20.25 -10.48 34.40
N THR A 12 -20.21 -9.40 33.63
CA THR A 12 -20.10 -8.04 34.19
C THR A 12 -21.46 -7.65 34.74
N PHE A 13 -21.75 -7.96 36.00
CA PHE A 13 -23.00 -7.54 36.65
C PHE A 13 -22.77 -6.27 37.47
N ALA A 14 -23.68 -5.31 37.34
CA ALA A 14 -23.75 -4.15 38.22
C ALA A 14 -24.77 -4.44 39.33
N SER A 15 -24.34 -4.50 40.59
CA SER A 15 -25.22 -4.68 41.73
C SER A 15 -25.57 -3.32 42.35
N PHE A 16 -26.85 -3.00 42.43
CA PHE A 16 -27.36 -1.80 43.11
C PHE A 16 -28.05 -2.21 44.41
N SER A 17 -27.65 -1.60 45.51
CA SER A 17 -28.21 -1.86 46.84
C SER A 17 -29.00 -0.66 47.33
N TYR A 18 -30.31 -0.82 47.54
CA TYR A 18 -31.19 0.21 48.10
C TYR A 18 -31.50 -0.10 49.56
N THR A 19 -31.40 0.90 50.43
CA THR A 19 -31.85 0.79 51.83
C THR A 19 -33.16 1.55 51.97
N LEU A 20 -34.25 0.84 52.27
CA LEU A 20 -35.57 1.42 52.51
C LEU A 20 -35.79 1.60 54.02
N ILE A 21 -36.19 2.80 54.44
CA ILE A 21 -36.50 3.12 55.83
C ILE A 21 -38.01 3.38 55.93
N PRO A 22 -38.77 2.60 56.71
CA PRO A 22 -40.21 2.80 56.85
C PRO A 22 -40.51 4.07 57.65
N LEU A 23 -41.39 4.92 57.13
CA LEU A 23 -41.80 6.18 57.78
C LEU A 23 -43.07 6.03 58.62
N VAL A 24 -43.90 5.01 58.36
CA VAL A 24 -45.15 4.73 59.07
C VAL A 24 -45.27 3.25 59.41
N ALA A 25 -45.82 2.95 60.59
CA ALA A 25 -46.13 1.58 60.99
C ALA A 25 -47.40 1.10 60.27
N GLY A 26 -47.40 -0.15 59.79
CA GLY A 26 -48.53 -0.76 59.06
C GLY A 26 -48.39 -0.79 57.53
N MET A 27 -47.24 -0.40 56.99
CA MET A 27 -46.96 -0.54 55.55
C MET A 27 -46.79 -2.02 55.20
N THR A 28 -47.49 -2.46 54.13
CA THR A 28 -47.59 -3.87 53.74
C THR A 28 -46.80 -4.20 52.46
N GLU A 29 -46.39 -3.19 51.69
CA GLU A 29 -45.67 -3.35 50.42
C GLU A 29 -44.60 -2.26 50.26
N THR A 30 -43.51 -2.58 49.56
CA THR A 30 -42.50 -1.59 49.14
C THR A 30 -43.01 -0.78 47.95
N PRO A 31 -42.66 0.51 47.83
CA PRO A 31 -43.03 1.31 46.66
C PRO A 31 -42.32 0.83 45.38
N ASP A 32 -42.93 1.09 44.23
CA ASP A 32 -42.31 0.89 42.91
C ASP A 32 -41.04 1.73 42.79
N ILE A 33 -39.92 1.08 42.43
CA ILE A 33 -38.64 1.77 42.22
C ILE A 33 -38.39 1.85 40.71
N PRO A 34 -38.52 3.03 40.08
CA PRO A 34 -38.18 3.18 38.67
C PRO A 34 -36.67 3.03 38.50
N PHE A 35 -36.25 2.11 37.64
CA PHE A 35 -34.86 1.93 37.27
C PHE A 35 -34.76 1.86 35.74
N SER A 36 -33.78 2.54 35.16
CA SER A 36 -33.56 2.55 33.71
C SER A 36 -32.09 2.27 33.41
N TYR A 37 -31.81 1.48 32.39
CA TYR A 37 -30.44 1.19 31.94
C TYR A 37 -30.28 1.48 30.45
N PHE A 38 -29.05 1.80 30.04
CA PHE A 38 -28.70 2.03 28.65
C PHE A 38 -28.10 0.76 28.03
N ASP A 39 -28.68 0.31 26.92
CA ASP A 39 -28.13 -0.79 26.12
C ASP A 39 -27.24 -0.21 25.00
N PRO A 40 -25.91 -0.41 25.04
CA PRO A 40 -25.00 0.12 24.03
C PRO A 40 -25.15 -0.55 22.65
N ASP A 41 -25.67 -1.78 22.57
CA ASP A 41 -25.85 -2.49 21.30
C ASP A 41 -27.07 -1.98 20.55
N GLN A 42 -28.14 -1.64 21.29
CA GLN A 42 -29.38 -1.10 20.73
C GLN A 42 -29.44 0.43 20.71
N GLY A 43 -28.53 1.10 21.43
CA GLY A 43 -28.43 2.55 21.52
C GLY A 43 -29.66 3.21 22.18
N LYS A 44 -30.35 2.51 23.08
CA LYS A 44 -31.62 2.94 23.69
C LYS A 44 -31.62 2.72 25.19
N TYR A 45 -32.42 3.53 25.88
CA TYR A 45 -32.73 3.34 27.30
C TYR A 45 -33.91 2.37 27.43
N PHE A 46 -33.79 1.45 28.38
CA PHE A 46 -34.84 0.52 28.76
C PHE A 46 -35.24 0.76 30.21
N ASP A 47 -36.54 0.87 30.44
CA ASP A 47 -37.12 1.02 31.78
C ASP A 47 -37.43 -0.36 32.38
N LEU A 48 -36.84 -0.62 33.54
CA LEU A 48 -37.04 -1.79 34.39
C LEU A 48 -37.52 -1.30 35.76
N THR A 49 -38.81 -1.02 35.89
CA THR A 49 -39.39 -0.73 37.21
C THR A 49 -39.36 -2.00 38.06
N ILE A 50 -38.75 -1.91 39.25
CA ILE A 50 -38.74 -3.01 40.22
C ILE A 50 -40.13 -3.08 40.85
N PRO A 51 -40.84 -4.22 40.74
CA PRO A 51 -42.21 -4.34 41.24
C PRO A 51 -42.28 -4.30 42.77
N PRO A 52 -43.46 -3.99 43.36
CA PRO A 52 -43.66 -3.99 44.81
C PRO A 52 -43.37 -5.37 45.40
N LEU A 53 -42.68 -5.39 46.54
CA LEU A 53 -42.47 -6.61 47.31
C LEU A 53 -43.26 -6.50 48.62
N PRO A 54 -44.04 -7.54 49.01
CA PRO A 54 -44.78 -7.52 50.26
C PRO A 54 -43.82 -7.57 51.45
N VAL A 55 -43.95 -6.61 52.36
CA VAL A 55 -43.17 -6.51 53.59
C VAL A 55 -44.09 -6.10 54.74
N THR A 56 -44.09 -6.84 55.85
CA THR A 56 -44.90 -6.50 57.03
C THR A 56 -44.05 -5.71 58.04
N VAL A 57 -44.32 -4.42 58.18
CA VAL A 57 -43.63 -3.56 59.16
C VAL A 57 -44.38 -3.61 60.50
N LEU A 58 -43.80 -4.29 61.49
CA LEU A 58 -44.33 -4.35 62.86
C LEU A 58 -44.03 -3.03 63.62
N PRO A 59 -44.97 -2.51 64.42
CA PRO A 59 -44.73 -1.32 65.23
C PRO A 59 -43.70 -1.60 66.33
N GLY A 60 -42.55 -0.92 66.29
CA GLY A 60 -41.57 -0.91 67.37
C GLY A 60 -41.93 0.09 68.46
N THR A 61 -41.68 -0.24 69.74
CA THR A 61 -41.94 0.59 70.93
C THR A 61 -40.96 1.76 71.10
N SER A 62 -40.50 2.37 70.01
CA SER A 62 -39.60 3.51 70.07
C SER A 62 -39.92 4.45 68.93
N THR A 63 -40.58 5.56 69.26
CA THR A 63 -40.69 6.74 68.40
C THR A 63 -39.28 7.30 68.25
N VAL A 64 -38.58 6.91 67.19
CA VAL A 64 -37.31 7.53 66.87
C VAL A 64 -37.60 8.82 66.12
N ASP A 65 -37.29 9.95 66.75
CA ASP A 65 -37.43 11.28 66.15
C ASP A 65 -36.52 11.39 64.92
N VAL A 66 -37.14 11.51 63.75
CA VAL A 66 -36.51 11.70 62.43
C VAL A 66 -35.35 12.73 62.42
N PRO A 67 -35.39 13.87 63.14
CA PRO A 67 -34.25 14.79 63.17
C PRO A 67 -33.01 14.25 63.92
N THR A 68 -33.18 13.37 64.91
CA THR A 68 -32.04 12.83 65.68
C THR A 68 -31.28 11.73 64.95
N LEU A 69 -31.94 10.93 64.11
CA LEU A 69 -31.28 9.98 63.22
C LEU A 69 -30.51 10.66 62.07
N SER A 70 -31.03 11.76 61.53
CA SER A 70 -30.31 12.58 60.53
C SER A 70 -29.04 13.22 61.13
N ALA A 71 -29.07 13.60 62.42
CA ALA A 71 -27.91 14.11 63.12
C ALA A 71 -26.87 13.01 63.42
N MET A 72 -27.31 11.80 63.80
CA MET A 72 -26.39 10.67 64.03
C MET A 72 -25.73 10.17 62.73
N ASN A 73 -26.43 10.22 61.58
CA ASN A 73 -25.83 9.94 60.27
C ASN A 73 -24.82 11.02 59.82
N ALA A 74 -24.95 12.26 60.32
CA ALA A 74 -23.96 13.30 60.08
C ALA A 74 -22.67 13.04 60.88
N GLU A 75 -22.78 12.53 62.10
CA GLU A 75 -21.63 12.24 62.97
C GLU A 75 -20.94 10.90 62.66
N SER A 76 -21.66 9.90 62.13
CA SER A 76 -21.08 8.62 61.69
C SER A 76 -20.45 8.66 60.29
N SER A 77 -20.43 9.82 59.64
CA SER A 77 -19.77 10.04 58.33
C SER A 77 -18.27 10.32 58.42
N ARG A 78 -17.63 9.94 59.54
CA ARG A 78 -16.19 10.04 59.72
C ARG A 78 -15.49 8.91 58.95
N GLU A 79 -14.88 9.30 57.83
CA GLU A 79 -13.98 8.51 56.98
C GLU A 79 -14.58 7.48 56.03
N GLU A 80 -15.66 7.83 55.34
CA GLU A 80 -15.72 7.45 53.92
C GLU A 80 -15.25 8.65 53.12
N LYS A 81 -14.05 8.53 52.55
CA LYS A 81 -13.48 9.49 51.60
C LYS A 81 -14.55 9.78 50.56
N LYS A 82 -15.28 10.88 50.75
CA LYS A 82 -16.32 11.38 49.85
C LYS A 82 -15.67 11.42 48.47
N LEU A 83 -15.89 10.39 47.67
CA LEU A 83 -15.42 10.33 46.30
C LEU A 83 -16.20 11.44 45.63
N ARG A 84 -15.58 12.63 45.55
CA ARG A 84 -16.05 13.68 44.69
C ARG A 84 -16.02 13.08 43.31
N LEU A 85 -17.20 12.73 42.81
CA LEU A 85 -17.43 12.50 41.40
C LEU A 85 -16.85 13.74 40.73
N SER A 86 -15.72 13.56 40.05
CA SER A 86 -15.14 14.57 39.19
C SER A 86 -16.26 15.06 38.31
N ASP A 87 -16.51 16.36 38.33
CA ASP A 87 -17.51 17.02 37.52
C ASP A 87 -17.43 16.44 36.11
N VAL A 88 -18.52 15.78 35.66
CA VAL A 88 -18.57 15.14 34.35
C VAL A 88 -18.46 16.29 33.37
N THR A 89 -17.23 16.54 32.92
CA THR A 89 -16.93 17.64 32.03
C THR A 89 -17.74 17.40 30.78
N GLY A 90 -18.73 18.26 30.55
CA GLY A 90 -19.77 18.14 29.53
C GLY A 90 -19.27 18.38 28.11
N GLU A 91 -18.01 18.07 27.83
CA GLU A 91 -17.55 17.91 26.46
C GLU A 91 -17.70 16.43 26.12
N PRO A 92 -18.65 16.07 25.23
CA PRO A 92 -18.65 14.74 24.67
C PRO A 92 -17.32 14.58 23.93
N GLY A 93 -16.38 13.85 24.54
CA GLY A 93 -15.21 13.37 23.84
C GLY A 93 -15.64 12.61 22.59
N TRP A 94 -14.78 12.56 21.57
CA TRP A 94 -15.07 11.88 20.32
C TRP A 94 -15.67 10.50 20.61
N SER A 95 -16.95 10.33 20.27
CA SER A 95 -17.67 9.06 20.42
C SER A 95 -16.92 8.00 19.61
N ALA A 96 -16.14 7.16 20.29
CA ALA A 96 -15.54 6.01 19.68
C ALA A 96 -16.65 4.96 19.56
N THR A 97 -17.15 4.74 18.33
CA THR A 97 -18.17 3.73 17.99
C THR A 97 -17.74 2.30 18.37
N SER A 98 -16.49 2.10 18.82
CA SER A 98 -15.99 0.81 19.28
C SER A 98 -14.83 1.00 20.25
N LEU A 99 -14.92 0.36 21.43
CA LEU A 99 -13.85 0.21 22.42
C LEU A 99 -12.75 -0.79 21.98
N THR A 100 -12.67 -1.11 20.69
CA THR A 100 -11.59 -1.95 20.17
C THR A 100 -10.29 -1.14 20.10
N PRO A 101 -9.20 -1.63 20.73
CA PRO A 101 -7.95 -0.89 20.77
C PRO A 101 -7.44 -0.63 19.34
N LEU A 102 -6.94 0.57 19.06
CA LEU A 102 -6.42 0.97 17.75
C LEU A 102 -5.39 -0.02 17.20
N GLN A 103 -4.65 -0.67 18.10
CA GLN A 103 -3.66 -1.72 17.82
C GLN A 103 -4.24 -2.96 17.12
N ARG A 104 -5.53 -3.27 17.32
CA ARG A 104 -6.23 -4.39 16.65
C ARG A 104 -6.81 -4.02 15.29
N ARG A 105 -6.75 -2.74 14.90
CA ARG A 105 -7.24 -2.29 13.60
C ARG A 105 -6.14 -2.51 12.55
N GLY A 106 -6.45 -3.23 11.48
CA GLY A 106 -5.46 -3.63 10.46
C GLY A 106 -4.69 -2.46 9.81
N TRP A 107 -5.30 -1.28 9.73
CA TRP A 107 -4.63 -0.08 9.18
C TRP A 107 -3.44 0.38 10.02
N PHE A 108 -3.45 0.13 11.34
CA PHE A 108 -2.36 0.53 12.23
C PHE A 108 -1.08 -0.24 11.90
N ILE A 109 -1.20 -1.52 11.56
CA ILE A 109 -0.09 -2.36 11.08
C ILE A 109 0.45 -1.80 9.76
N CYS A 110 -0.43 -1.39 8.83
CA CYS A 110 -0.01 -0.78 7.56
C CYS A 110 0.81 0.49 7.80
N VAL A 111 0.37 1.36 8.71
CA VAL A 111 1.09 2.60 9.05
C VAL A 111 2.46 2.30 9.67
N GLN A 112 2.55 1.30 10.53
CA GLN A 112 3.81 0.88 11.13
C GLN A 112 4.79 0.29 10.10
N LEU A 113 4.28 -0.29 9.00
CA LEU A 113 5.10 -0.83 7.91
C LEU A 113 5.63 0.23 6.93
N ILE A 114 5.03 1.43 6.89
CA ILE A 114 5.47 2.53 6.01
C ILE A 114 6.98 2.81 6.13
N PRO A 115 7.57 3.04 7.32
CA PRO A 115 9.00 3.31 7.44
C PRO A 115 9.87 2.14 6.97
N LEU A 116 9.44 0.90 7.20
CA LEU A 116 10.16 -0.29 6.73
C LEU A 116 10.14 -0.40 5.20
N VAL A 117 8.99 -0.19 4.58
CA VAL A 117 8.84 -0.17 3.12
C VAL A 117 9.63 0.97 2.51
N GLY A 118 9.60 2.16 3.12
CA GLY A 118 10.40 3.32 2.71
C GLY A 118 11.89 3.02 2.73
N PHE A 119 12.40 2.41 3.81
CA PHE A 119 13.79 2.01 3.92
C PHE A 119 14.18 0.96 2.86
N LEU A 120 13.36 -0.08 2.66
CA LEU A 120 13.60 -1.10 1.64
C LEU A 120 13.60 -0.53 0.22
N ALA A 121 12.69 0.42 -0.07
CA ALA A 121 12.64 1.10 -1.35
C ALA A 121 13.91 1.94 -1.59
N LEU A 122 14.33 2.69 -0.58
CA LEU A 122 15.55 3.52 -0.65
C LEU A 122 16.81 2.65 -0.81
N TRP A 123 16.90 1.55 -0.06
CA TRP A 123 18.00 0.59 -0.17
C TRP A 123 18.05 -0.08 -1.54
N LYS A 124 16.89 -0.52 -2.07
CA LYS A 124 16.82 -1.05 -3.43
C LYS A 124 17.20 -0.02 -4.47
N TRP A 125 16.78 1.24 -4.31
CA TRP A 125 17.16 2.31 -5.22
C TRP A 125 18.68 2.55 -5.18
N ASP A 126 19.27 2.73 -4.00
CA ASP A 126 20.72 2.93 -3.88
C ASP A 126 21.49 1.74 -4.44
N ARG A 127 21.05 0.51 -4.14
CA ARG A 127 21.64 -0.71 -4.71
C ARG A 127 21.51 -0.76 -6.22
N HIS A 128 20.36 -0.38 -6.77
CA HIS A 128 20.13 -0.35 -8.21
C HIS A 128 20.98 0.73 -8.89
N ARG A 129 21.12 1.91 -8.27
CA ARG A 129 22.00 2.98 -8.75
C ARG A 129 23.45 2.52 -8.79
N ARG A 130 23.96 1.94 -7.71
CA ARG A 130 25.33 1.39 -7.65
C ARG A 130 25.52 0.25 -8.64
N PHE A 131 24.51 -0.58 -8.86
CA PHE A 131 24.56 -1.66 -9.86
C PHE A 131 24.64 -1.10 -11.29
N LEU A 132 23.91 -0.03 -11.60
CA LEU A 132 23.98 0.65 -12.90
C LEU A 132 25.32 1.35 -13.11
N GLU A 133 25.90 1.93 -12.05
CA GLU A 133 27.23 2.54 -12.08
C GLU A 133 28.34 1.49 -12.27
N GLN A 134 28.19 0.30 -11.69
CA GLN A 134 29.14 -0.83 -11.84
C GLN A 134 29.04 -1.55 -13.19
N HIS A 135 27.89 -1.48 -13.86
CA HIS A 135 27.64 -2.16 -15.13
C HIS A 135 27.03 -1.25 -16.21
N PRO A 136 27.75 -0.20 -16.66
CA PRO A 136 27.29 0.66 -17.74
C PRO A 136 27.03 -0.13 -19.04
N GLU A 137 27.78 -1.22 -19.25
CA GLU A 137 27.62 -2.11 -20.41
C GLU A 137 26.21 -2.68 -20.55
N ILE A 138 25.54 -3.02 -19.44
CA ILE A 138 24.20 -3.62 -19.49
C ILE A 138 23.18 -2.60 -20.00
N VAL A 139 23.32 -1.34 -19.60
CA VAL A 139 22.43 -0.25 -20.05
C VAL A 139 22.66 0.04 -21.52
N VAL A 140 23.93 0.09 -21.95
CA VAL A 140 24.30 0.34 -23.35
C VAL A 140 23.83 -0.79 -24.26
N ARG A 141 24.06 -2.06 -23.89
CA ARG A 141 23.57 -3.24 -24.62
C ARG A 141 22.05 -3.27 -24.70
N ARG A 142 21.36 -2.99 -23.59
CA ARG A 142 19.89 -2.94 -23.57
C ARG A 142 19.34 -1.84 -24.48
N ARG A 143 19.96 -0.65 -24.44
CA ARG A 143 19.59 0.47 -25.32
C ARG A 143 19.85 0.10 -26.78
N ALA A 144 20.99 -0.52 -27.09
CA ALA A 144 21.33 -0.99 -28.45
C ALA A 144 20.32 -2.01 -28.99
N ARG A 145 19.93 -3.01 -28.18
CA ARG A 145 18.88 -3.97 -28.56
C ARG A 145 17.54 -3.28 -28.83
N GLN A 146 17.13 -2.33 -27.99
CA GLN A 146 15.90 -1.57 -28.22
C GLN A 146 15.96 -0.71 -29.49
N SER A 147 17.08 -0.05 -29.76
CA SER A 147 17.26 0.72 -31.00
C SER A 147 17.32 -0.19 -32.23
N LEU A 148 17.95 -1.37 -32.13
CA LEU A 148 17.98 -2.36 -33.21
C LEU A 148 16.56 -2.81 -33.59
N GLN A 149 15.71 -3.08 -32.59
CA GLN A 149 14.30 -3.40 -32.82
C GLN A 149 13.53 -2.25 -33.49
N ARG A 150 13.83 -1.00 -33.14
CA ARG A 150 13.23 0.18 -33.78
C ARG A 150 13.66 0.31 -35.25
N GLU A 151 14.95 0.10 -35.54
CA GLU A 151 15.45 0.14 -36.91
C GLU A 151 14.91 -1.04 -37.75
N ARG A 152 14.79 -2.25 -37.19
CA ARG A 152 14.10 -3.38 -37.84
C ARG A 152 12.65 -3.05 -38.22
N ARG A 153 11.92 -2.33 -37.36
CA ARG A 153 10.54 -1.88 -37.69
C ARG A 153 10.54 -0.87 -38.84
N LYS A 154 11.51 0.05 -38.88
CA LYS A 154 11.66 1.00 -40.01
C LYS A 154 12.03 0.29 -41.30
N LEU A 155 12.89 -0.72 -41.22
CA LEU A 155 13.28 -1.55 -42.35
C LEU A 155 12.07 -2.30 -42.93
N GLN A 156 11.24 -2.90 -42.08
CA GLN A 156 9.98 -3.52 -42.50
C GLN A 156 8.98 -2.52 -43.07
N ALA A 157 8.91 -1.31 -42.51
CA ALA A 157 8.07 -0.24 -43.04
C ALA A 157 8.54 0.23 -44.43
N ALA A 158 9.85 0.35 -44.65
CA ALA A 158 10.44 0.72 -45.94
C ALA A 158 10.18 -0.34 -47.02
N ILE A 159 10.26 -1.63 -46.67
CA ILE A 159 9.86 -2.73 -47.58
C ILE A 159 8.39 -2.60 -47.99
N ARG A 160 7.49 -2.29 -47.05
CA ARG A 160 6.06 -2.13 -47.35
C ARG A 160 5.75 -0.90 -48.21
N ALA A 161 6.55 0.15 -48.04
CA ALA A 161 6.44 1.38 -48.81
C ALA A 161 7.17 1.34 -50.16
N ASP A 162 7.86 0.23 -50.47
CA ASP A 162 8.73 0.07 -51.65
C ASP A 162 9.80 1.17 -51.78
N ASP A 163 10.26 1.70 -50.64
CA ASP A 163 11.23 2.78 -50.55
C ASP A 163 12.65 2.21 -50.36
N GLU A 164 13.34 2.02 -51.48
CA GLU A 164 14.71 1.50 -51.54
C GLU A 164 15.75 2.35 -50.78
N PRO A 165 15.84 3.69 -50.95
CA PRO A 165 16.81 4.48 -50.19
C PRO A 165 16.52 4.49 -48.68
N ALA A 166 15.24 4.50 -48.26
CA ALA A 166 14.91 4.36 -46.84
C ALA A 166 15.28 2.99 -46.29
N TYR A 167 15.14 1.92 -47.08
CA TYR A 167 15.53 0.57 -46.72
C TYR A 167 17.04 0.45 -46.49
N VAL A 168 17.85 0.95 -47.43
CA VAL A 168 19.32 0.94 -47.33
C VAL A 168 19.81 1.74 -46.13
N ALA A 169 19.24 2.93 -45.91
CA ALA A 169 19.59 3.76 -44.75
C ALA A 169 19.22 3.09 -43.42
N ALA A 170 18.07 2.40 -43.35
CA ALA A 170 17.66 1.65 -42.16
C ALA A 170 18.56 0.43 -41.91
N ALA A 171 19.00 -0.27 -42.97
CA ALA A 171 19.91 -1.40 -42.88
C ALA A 171 21.27 -1.00 -42.30
N VAL A 172 21.87 0.08 -42.83
CA VAL A 172 23.15 0.62 -42.33
C VAL A 172 23.02 1.07 -40.88
N ARG A 173 21.95 1.80 -40.53
CA ARG A 173 21.69 2.21 -39.14
C ARG A 173 21.52 1.02 -38.20
N ALA A 174 20.85 -0.05 -38.64
CA ALA A 174 20.68 -1.27 -37.84
C ALA A 174 22.04 -1.93 -37.55
N MET A 175 22.92 -2.02 -38.55
CA MET A 175 24.28 -2.56 -38.36
C MET A 175 25.13 -1.68 -37.44
N GLN A 176 25.11 -0.36 -37.64
CA GLN A 176 25.79 0.62 -36.78
C GLN A 176 25.34 0.53 -35.31
N VAL A 177 24.03 0.44 -35.07
CA VAL A 177 23.45 0.33 -33.73
C VAL A 177 23.83 -0.99 -33.05
N ALA A 178 23.94 -2.09 -33.80
CA ALA A 178 24.34 -3.38 -33.25
C ALA A 178 25.83 -3.40 -32.82
N VAL A 179 26.65 -2.56 -33.43
CA VAL A 179 28.10 -2.46 -33.15
C VAL A 179 28.42 -1.40 -32.10
N ALA A 180 27.55 -0.41 -31.93
CA ALA A 180 27.74 0.70 -31.00
C ALA A 180 28.15 0.34 -29.56
N PRO A 181 27.69 -0.76 -28.92
CA PRO A 181 28.11 -1.08 -27.56
C PRO A 181 29.58 -1.45 -27.39
N HIS A 182 30.25 -1.85 -28.48
CA HIS A 182 31.65 -2.28 -28.48
C HIS A 182 32.63 -1.13 -28.76
N HIS A 183 32.13 0.02 -29.23
CA HIS A 183 32.93 1.21 -29.49
C HIS A 183 32.46 2.40 -28.64
N ALA A 184 33.40 3.19 -28.10
CA ALA A 184 33.09 4.40 -27.34
C ALA A 184 32.55 5.57 -28.21
N ALA A 185 32.23 5.32 -29.48
CA ALA A 185 31.82 6.30 -30.47
C ALA A 185 30.30 6.34 -30.66
N GLU A 186 29.79 7.47 -31.15
CA GLU A 186 28.39 7.55 -31.55
C GLU A 186 28.07 6.53 -32.67
N PRO A 187 26.90 5.86 -32.63
CA PRO A 187 26.56 4.83 -33.61
C PRO A 187 26.72 5.26 -35.07
N ARG A 188 26.43 6.53 -35.37
CA ARG A 188 26.50 7.10 -36.72
C ARG A 188 27.90 7.31 -37.25
N ALA A 189 28.91 7.36 -36.38
CA ALA A 189 30.31 7.52 -36.77
C ALA A 189 30.95 6.19 -37.23
N LEU A 190 30.27 5.06 -37.03
CA LEU A 190 30.79 3.74 -37.35
C LEU A 190 30.76 3.47 -38.86
N VAL A 191 31.91 3.04 -39.38
CA VAL A 191 32.14 2.77 -40.80
C VAL A 191 32.00 1.26 -41.05
N SER A 192 31.84 0.87 -42.32
CA SER A 192 31.79 -0.53 -42.75
C SER A 192 32.93 -1.38 -42.16
N ARG A 193 34.14 -0.81 -42.01
CA ARG A 193 35.29 -1.47 -41.39
C ARG A 193 35.02 -1.93 -39.95
N ASP A 194 34.42 -1.07 -39.13
CA ASP A 194 34.16 -1.33 -37.70
C ASP A 194 33.13 -2.47 -37.56
N VAL A 195 32.14 -2.51 -38.44
CA VAL A 195 31.16 -3.60 -38.51
C VAL A 195 31.82 -4.92 -38.89
N LEU A 196 32.73 -4.90 -39.86
CA LEU A 196 33.44 -6.10 -40.32
C LEU A 196 34.42 -6.67 -39.28
N GLU A 197 35.02 -5.80 -38.46
CA GLU A 197 35.90 -6.20 -37.36
C GLU A 197 35.15 -7.09 -36.37
N ILE A 198 33.94 -6.69 -35.97
CA ILE A 198 33.09 -7.48 -35.08
C ILE A 198 32.50 -8.70 -35.78
N LEU A 199 32.25 -8.64 -37.09
CA LEU A 199 31.74 -9.78 -37.86
C LEU A 199 32.80 -10.88 -38.08
N ASN A 200 34.06 -10.67 -37.67
CA ASN A 200 35.20 -11.56 -37.91
C ASN A 200 35.41 -11.90 -39.40
N GLY A 201 35.22 -10.92 -40.30
CA GLY A 201 35.69 -10.99 -41.70
C GLY A 201 35.15 -12.13 -42.60
N GLN A 202 34.08 -12.85 -42.23
CA GLN A 202 33.57 -13.94 -43.07
C GLN A 202 32.94 -13.43 -44.39
N GLY A 203 33.32 -14.06 -45.51
CA GLY A 203 33.13 -13.55 -46.88
C GLY A 203 31.71 -13.13 -47.26
N ASP A 204 30.72 -13.99 -47.05
CA ASP A 204 29.31 -13.72 -47.44
C ASP A 204 28.74 -12.51 -46.69
N GLY A 205 28.98 -12.41 -45.37
CA GLY A 205 28.55 -11.26 -44.58
C GLY A 205 29.35 -9.98 -44.90
N ARG A 206 30.60 -10.12 -45.38
CA ARG A 206 31.43 -8.98 -45.74
C ARG A 206 30.94 -8.30 -47.01
N GLU A 207 30.61 -9.07 -48.03
CA GLU A 207 30.10 -8.55 -49.30
C GLU A 207 28.77 -7.83 -49.10
N THR A 208 27.84 -8.43 -48.34
CA THR A 208 26.56 -7.79 -47.99
C THR A 208 26.77 -6.48 -47.21
N VAL A 209 27.62 -6.45 -46.18
CA VAL A 209 27.87 -5.20 -45.44
C VAL A 209 28.44 -4.12 -46.37
N GLN A 210 29.39 -4.48 -47.24
CA GLN A 210 29.97 -3.54 -48.19
C GLN A 210 28.96 -3.07 -49.25
N SER A 211 28.07 -3.93 -49.75
CA SER A 211 27.03 -3.56 -50.72
C SER A 211 26.05 -2.54 -50.14
N PHE A 212 25.59 -2.74 -48.90
CA PHE A 212 24.67 -1.81 -48.23
C PHE A 212 25.32 -0.47 -47.86
N PHE A 213 26.57 -0.47 -47.39
CA PHE A 213 27.28 0.78 -47.10
C PHE A 213 27.60 1.57 -48.37
N THR A 214 28.06 0.91 -49.44
CA THR A 214 28.32 1.58 -50.73
C THR A 214 27.04 2.15 -51.35
N ALA A 215 25.90 1.45 -51.24
CA ALA A 215 24.61 1.97 -51.69
C ALA A 215 24.14 3.17 -50.86
N SER A 216 24.33 3.15 -49.54
CA SER A 216 24.03 4.29 -48.68
C SER A 216 24.90 5.50 -49.02
N ASP A 217 26.21 5.30 -49.17
CA ASP A 217 27.16 6.36 -49.51
C ASP A 217 26.88 6.93 -50.90
N ALA A 218 26.57 6.08 -51.88
CA ALA A 218 26.15 6.50 -53.21
C ALA A 218 24.88 7.36 -53.16
N SER A 219 23.89 7.01 -52.33
CA SER A 219 22.67 7.80 -52.19
C SER A 219 22.88 9.16 -51.50
N GLN A 220 23.88 9.27 -50.61
CA GLN A 220 24.15 10.50 -49.86
C GLN A 220 25.10 11.45 -50.60
N PHE A 221 26.08 10.91 -51.33
CA PHE A 221 27.17 11.68 -51.93
C PHE A 221 27.19 11.65 -53.47
N SER A 222 26.41 10.80 -54.12
CA SER A 222 26.36 10.71 -55.58
C SER A 222 24.99 11.05 -56.14
N THR A 223 24.95 11.78 -57.25
CA THR A 223 23.72 12.10 -57.98
C THR A 223 23.22 10.92 -58.83
N SER A 224 24.05 9.88 -59.00
CA SER A 224 23.75 8.67 -59.77
C SER A 224 23.37 7.53 -58.82
N ALA A 225 22.07 7.35 -58.57
CA ALA A 225 21.58 6.22 -57.79
C ALA A 225 21.80 4.91 -58.57
N ASP A 226 22.74 4.08 -58.12
CA ASP A 226 22.90 2.70 -58.61
C ASP A 226 21.70 1.88 -58.09
N LYS A 227 20.74 1.59 -58.97
CA LYS A 227 19.52 0.83 -58.65
C LYS A 227 19.82 -0.67 -58.54
N ARG A 228 20.63 -1.05 -57.55
CA ARG A 228 20.75 -2.45 -57.16
C ARG A 228 19.56 -2.78 -56.30
N ASN A 229 18.66 -3.64 -56.78
CA ASN A 229 17.49 -4.12 -56.04
C ASN A 229 17.90 -4.89 -54.75
N LEU A 230 18.32 -4.15 -53.72
CA LEU A 230 18.87 -4.68 -52.47
C LEU A 230 17.80 -5.36 -51.59
N PHE A 231 16.52 -5.23 -51.96
CA PHE A 231 15.44 -6.01 -51.38
C PHE A 231 15.65 -7.53 -51.52
N LYS A 232 16.30 -7.99 -52.60
CA LYS A 232 16.58 -9.43 -52.81
C LYS A 232 17.59 -9.99 -51.79
N GLU A 233 18.46 -9.14 -51.24
CA GLU A 233 19.49 -9.50 -50.25
C GLU A 233 18.98 -9.41 -48.80
N HIS A 234 17.68 -9.20 -48.59
CA HIS A 234 17.08 -9.07 -47.26
C HIS A 234 17.37 -10.27 -46.33
N SER A 235 17.35 -11.49 -46.87
CA SER A 235 17.64 -12.70 -46.10
C SER A 235 19.08 -12.78 -45.61
N GLN A 236 20.04 -12.28 -46.40
CA GLN A 236 21.45 -12.19 -46.01
C GLN A 236 21.66 -11.10 -44.97
N LEU A 237 21.02 -9.94 -45.15
CA LEU A 237 21.03 -8.85 -44.16
C LEU A 237 20.51 -9.31 -42.79
N GLU A 238 19.38 -10.01 -42.73
CA GLU A 238 18.83 -10.52 -41.48
C GLU A 238 19.76 -11.56 -40.81
N ARG A 239 20.47 -12.39 -41.58
CA ARG A 239 21.50 -13.30 -41.04
C ARG A 239 22.65 -12.52 -40.41
N VAL A 240 23.12 -11.46 -41.07
CA VAL A 240 24.18 -10.58 -40.54
C VAL A 240 23.72 -9.89 -39.26
N LEU A 241 22.52 -9.31 -39.25
CA LEU A 241 21.95 -8.65 -38.07
C LEU A 241 21.76 -9.61 -36.90
N THR A 242 21.33 -10.85 -37.15
CA THR A 242 21.17 -11.88 -36.12
C THR A 242 22.52 -12.31 -35.53
N LYS A 243 23.57 -12.43 -36.36
CA LYS A 243 24.93 -12.70 -35.88
C LYS A 243 25.49 -11.55 -35.03
N LEU A 244 25.23 -10.29 -35.42
CA LEU A 244 25.63 -9.12 -34.64
C LEU A 244 24.85 -9.04 -33.32
N GLU A 245 23.56 -9.34 -33.33
CA GLU A 245 22.73 -9.39 -32.12
C GLU A 245 23.18 -10.47 -31.13
N ALA A 246 23.65 -11.62 -31.61
CA ALA A 246 24.23 -12.67 -30.76
C ALA A 246 25.53 -12.24 -30.05
N LYS A 247 26.22 -11.23 -30.59
CA LYS A 247 27.46 -10.66 -30.01
C LYS A 247 27.21 -9.46 -29.09
N LEU A 248 25.95 -9.06 -28.87
CA LEU A 248 25.53 -8.02 -27.91
C LEU A 248 25.30 -8.59 -26.52
#